data_AF-A0A935CQK6-F1
#
_entry.id   AF-A0A935CQK6-F1
#
_cell.length_a   1.000
_cell.length_b   1.000
_cell.length_c   1.000
_cell.angle_alpha   90.00
_cell.angle_beta   90.00
_cell.angle_gamma   90.00
#
_symmetry.space_group_name_H-M   'P 1'
#
loop_
_entity.id
_entity.type
_entity.pdbx_description
1 polymer ?
#
loop_
_entity_poly.entity_id
_entity_poly.type
_entity_poly.pdbx_seq_one_letter_code
_entity_poly.pdbx_strand_id
1 'polypeptide(L)'
;MGTLNPTILAPEMSKALNAARPLRQRFNKTVLTPEILLYLFVTSPDLDANRVLQRLATERGFKLDEMARTAQTMAEMRDGRNASLDFQGDDGRPVALSDEMIVVLDEGHAIAQAAGEIYVGTAPALAAMSQRGRLHRGHAATLWHHPCGHDQPAGRCGRGPPRDQPGLGGAGQSGRAGACLSPRGPAATC
;
A
#
# COMPACT_ATOMS: atom_id res chain seq x y z
N MET A 1 -10.23 8.22 -23.43
CA MET A 1 -10.64 7.62 -22.16
C MET A 1 -10.81 6.14 -22.41
N GLY A 2 -10.14 5.28 -21.63
CA GLY A 2 -10.31 3.83 -21.72
C GLY A 2 -11.34 3.35 -20.69
N THR A 3 -12.04 2.25 -20.99
CA THR A 3 -12.95 1.60 -20.03
C THR A 3 -12.29 0.33 -19.54
N LEU A 4 -12.36 0.06 -18.24
CA LEU A 4 -11.91 -1.19 -17.66
C LEU A 4 -12.73 -2.32 -18.30
N ASN A 5 -12.07 -3.35 -18.84
CA ASN A 5 -12.78 -4.47 -19.43
C ASN A 5 -13.59 -5.18 -18.33
N PRO A 6 -14.93 -5.18 -18.37
CA PRO A 6 -15.74 -5.77 -17.32
C PRO A 6 -15.60 -7.29 -17.23
N THR A 7 -15.05 -7.93 -18.27
CA THR A 7 -14.89 -9.38 -18.36
C THR A 7 -13.80 -9.95 -17.45
N ILE A 8 -12.93 -9.12 -16.86
CA ILE A 8 -11.89 -9.59 -15.91
C ILE A 8 -12.37 -9.56 -14.45
N LEU A 9 -13.47 -8.88 -14.16
CA LEU A 9 -14.00 -8.74 -12.80
C LEU A 9 -15.02 -9.83 -12.51
N ALA A 10 -14.94 -10.41 -11.31
CA ALA A 10 -15.99 -11.27 -10.84
C ALA A 10 -17.26 -10.43 -10.60
N PRO A 11 -18.47 -11.00 -10.77
CA PRO A 11 -19.72 -10.27 -10.52
C PRO A 11 -19.80 -9.67 -9.11
N GLU A 12 -19.23 -10.35 -8.12
CA GLU A 12 -19.14 -9.88 -6.73
C GLU A 12 -18.24 -8.64 -6.59
N MET A 13 -17.13 -8.59 -7.31
CA MET A 13 -16.26 -7.41 -7.35
C MET A 13 -16.90 -6.22 -8.07
N SER A 14 -17.64 -6.46 -9.17
CA SER A 14 -18.41 -5.39 -9.82
C SER A 14 -19.47 -4.81 -8.89
N LYS A 15 -20.16 -5.65 -8.10
CA LYS A 15 -21.09 -5.19 -7.05
C LYS A 15 -20.37 -4.33 -6.00
N ALA A 16 -19.19 -4.74 -5.56
CA ALA A 16 -18.40 -3.95 -4.60
C ALA A 16 -17.98 -2.60 -5.17
N LEU A 17 -17.51 -2.54 -6.43
CA LEU A 17 -17.17 -1.28 -7.09
C LEU A 17 -18.39 -0.37 -7.27
N ASN A 18 -19.56 -0.93 -7.58
CA ASN A 18 -20.81 -0.18 -7.63
C ASN A 18 -21.20 0.38 -6.25
N ALA A 19 -21.07 -0.41 -5.19
CA ALA A 19 -21.33 0.01 -3.82
C ALA A 19 -20.33 1.07 -3.30
N ALA A 20 -19.11 1.11 -3.84
CA ALA A 20 -18.10 2.11 -3.50
C ALA A 20 -18.40 3.51 -4.08
N ARG A 21 -19.29 3.63 -5.08
CA ARG A 21 -19.62 4.90 -5.75
C ARG A 21 -20.23 5.97 -4.83
N PRO A 22 -21.25 5.68 -4.01
CA PRO A 22 -21.75 6.65 -3.04
C PRO A 22 -20.69 6.99 -1.98
N LEU A 23 -19.80 6.05 -1.64
CA LEU A 23 -18.70 6.31 -0.71
C LEU A 23 -17.69 7.31 -1.29
N ARG A 24 -17.37 7.22 -2.58
CA ARG A 24 -16.55 8.23 -3.28
C ARG A 24 -17.09 9.65 -3.07
N GLN A 25 -18.40 9.82 -3.23
CA GLN A 25 -19.06 11.11 -3.03
C GLN A 25 -19.02 11.54 -1.57
N ARG A 26 -19.27 10.60 -0.64
CA ARG A 26 -19.19 10.84 0.81
C ARG A 26 -17.80 11.32 1.27
N PHE A 27 -16.75 10.78 0.68
CA PHE A 27 -15.35 11.16 0.94
C PHE A 27 -14.88 12.35 0.09
N ASN A 28 -15.78 13.00 -0.67
CA ASN A 28 -15.48 14.13 -1.57
C ASN A 28 -14.34 13.84 -2.57
N LYS A 29 -14.24 12.60 -3.06
CA LYS A 29 -13.19 12.20 -4.01
C LYS A 29 -13.66 12.28 -5.46
N THR A 30 -12.75 12.61 -6.36
CA THR A 30 -13.01 12.65 -7.81
C THR A 30 -12.89 11.29 -8.48
N VAL A 31 -12.12 10.37 -7.89
CA VAL A 31 -11.84 9.01 -8.37
C VAL A 31 -12.08 7.98 -7.28
N LEU A 32 -12.33 6.73 -7.65
CA LEU A 32 -12.31 5.61 -6.70
C LEU A 32 -10.87 5.22 -6.36
N THR A 33 -10.54 5.28 -5.08
CA THR A 33 -9.23 4.89 -4.55
C THR A 33 -9.29 3.55 -3.82
N PRO A 34 -8.17 2.82 -3.69
CA PRO A 34 -8.10 1.58 -2.92
C PRO A 34 -8.60 1.72 -1.48
N GLU A 35 -8.40 2.88 -0.85
CA GLU A 35 -8.79 3.14 0.55
C GLU A 35 -10.31 3.17 0.71
N ILE A 36 -11.04 3.76 -0.26
CA ILE A 36 -12.51 3.73 -0.27
C ILE A 36 -13.00 2.28 -0.37
N LEU A 37 -12.36 1.50 -1.24
CA LEU A 37 -12.72 0.10 -1.44
C LEU A 37 -12.36 -0.76 -0.22
N LEU A 38 -11.23 -0.50 0.44
CA LEU A 38 -10.85 -1.14 1.69
C LEU A 38 -11.85 -0.83 2.81
N TYR A 39 -12.28 0.44 2.93
CA TYR A 39 -13.33 0.81 3.89
C TYR A 39 -14.62 0.02 3.63
N LEU A 40 -15.02 -0.14 2.37
CA LEU A 40 -16.16 -0.98 2.00
C LEU A 40 -15.93 -2.44 2.41
N PHE A 41 -14.76 -3.02 2.09
CA PHE A 41 -14.43 -4.41 2.45
C PHE A 41 -14.49 -4.67 3.94
N VAL A 42 -14.15 -3.70 4.79
CA VAL A 42 -14.21 -3.85 6.25
C VAL A 42 -15.63 -3.65 6.80
N THR A 43 -16.48 -2.87 6.13
CA THR A 43 -17.83 -2.51 6.62
C THR A 43 -18.97 -3.33 6.03
N SER A 44 -18.72 -4.08 4.95
CA SER A 44 -19.73 -4.90 4.25
C SER A 44 -19.56 -6.40 4.51
N PRO A 45 -20.33 -7.00 5.43
CA PRO A 45 -20.21 -8.42 5.81
C PRO A 45 -20.62 -9.41 4.72
N ASP A 46 -21.28 -8.93 3.68
CA ASP A 46 -21.73 -9.69 2.51
C ASP A 46 -20.59 -10.02 1.52
N LEU A 47 -19.44 -9.34 1.62
CA LEU A 47 -18.30 -9.53 0.73
C LEU A 47 -17.35 -10.62 1.24
N ASP A 48 -16.74 -11.36 0.32
CA ASP A 48 -15.78 -12.41 0.68
C ASP A 48 -14.51 -11.84 1.32
N ALA A 49 -14.07 -10.65 0.89
CA ALA A 49 -13.01 -9.90 1.56
C ALA A 49 -13.30 -9.67 3.05
N ASN A 50 -14.55 -9.36 3.43
CA ASN A 50 -14.90 -9.13 4.83
C ASN A 50 -14.80 -10.41 5.65
N ARG A 51 -15.25 -11.53 5.10
CA ARG A 51 -15.14 -12.85 5.74
C ARG A 51 -13.68 -13.24 6.00
N VAL A 52 -12.80 -12.95 5.03
CA VAL A 52 -11.35 -13.13 5.20
C VAL A 52 -10.82 -12.24 6.32
N LEU A 53 -11.23 -10.96 6.35
CA LEU A 53 -10.83 -10.02 7.40
C LEU A 53 -11.32 -10.43 8.80
N GLN A 54 -12.56 -10.91 8.92
CA GLN A 54 -13.12 -11.44 10.17
C GLN A 54 -12.31 -12.62 10.69
N ARG A 55 -12.01 -13.59 9.82
CA ARG A 55 -11.18 -14.74 10.18
C ARG A 55 -9.78 -14.30 10.64
N LEU A 56 -9.13 -13.40 9.90
CA LEU A 56 -7.83 -12.87 10.28
C LEU A 56 -7.88 -12.10 11.60
N ALA A 57 -8.95 -11.33 11.85
CA ALA A 57 -9.14 -10.61 13.10
C ALA A 57 -9.25 -11.57 14.28
N THR A 58 -9.98 -12.67 14.14
CA THR A 58 -10.05 -13.73 15.15
C THR A 58 -8.70 -14.42 15.37
N GLU A 59 -7.96 -14.73 14.30
CA GLU A 59 -6.67 -15.42 14.38
C GLU A 59 -5.53 -14.54 14.93
N ARG A 60 -5.54 -13.24 14.63
CA ARG A 60 -4.45 -12.30 14.94
C ARG A 60 -4.77 -11.34 16.09
N GLY A 61 -6.02 -11.31 16.55
CA GLY A 61 -6.46 -10.52 17.70
C GLY A 61 -6.56 -9.01 17.46
N PHE A 62 -6.74 -8.56 16.21
CA PHE A 62 -7.00 -7.14 15.92
C PHE A 62 -8.51 -6.86 15.82
N LYS A 63 -8.92 -5.61 16.05
CA LYS A 63 -10.34 -5.22 15.97
C LYS A 63 -10.67 -4.68 14.58
N LEU A 64 -11.70 -5.23 13.95
CA LEU A 64 -12.16 -4.76 12.65
C LEU A 64 -12.69 -3.31 12.70
N ASP A 65 -13.33 -2.91 13.80
CA ASP A 65 -13.80 -1.53 13.97
C ASP A 65 -12.64 -0.51 13.96
N GLU A 66 -11.50 -0.87 14.55
CA GLU A 66 -10.31 -0.01 14.51
C GLU A 66 -9.76 0.08 13.08
N MET A 67 -9.70 -1.05 12.37
CA MET A 67 -9.32 -1.08 10.96
C MET A 67 -10.27 -0.27 10.06
N ALA A 68 -11.57 -0.32 10.32
CA ALA A 68 -12.57 0.46 9.58
C ALA A 68 -12.33 1.96 9.75
N ARG A 69 -12.05 2.41 10.99
CA ARG A 69 -11.71 3.81 11.27
C ARG A 69 -10.42 4.21 10.58
N THR A 70 -9.38 3.37 10.62
CA THR A 70 -8.12 3.64 9.91
C THR A 70 -8.34 3.74 8.40
N ALA A 71 -9.08 2.81 7.79
CA ALA A 71 -9.40 2.84 6.37
C ALA A 71 -10.20 4.09 5.99
N GLN A 72 -11.16 4.49 6.84
CA GLN A 72 -11.90 5.74 6.68
C GLN A 72 -10.98 6.96 6.69
N THR A 73 -10.11 7.10 7.69
CA THR A 73 -9.15 8.20 7.79
C THR A 73 -8.21 8.24 6.59
N MET A 74 -7.75 7.08 6.10
CA MET A 74 -6.93 7.01 4.89
C MET A 74 -7.70 7.45 3.64
N ALA A 75 -8.96 7.05 3.51
CA ALA A 75 -9.83 7.46 2.41
C ALA A 75 -10.12 8.97 2.44
N GLU A 76 -10.18 9.58 3.62
CA GLU A 76 -10.33 11.03 3.78
C GLU A 76 -9.05 11.78 3.39
N MET A 77 -7.88 11.32 3.85
CA MET A 77 -6.61 12.01 3.66
C MET A 77 -6.04 11.89 2.24
N ARG A 78 -6.24 10.75 1.57
CA ARG A 78 -5.56 10.48 0.30
C ARG A 78 -6.39 10.93 -0.89
N ASP A 79 -5.81 11.78 -1.72
CA ASP A 79 -6.32 12.05 -3.05
C ASP A 79 -5.68 11.11 -4.07
N GLY A 80 -6.51 10.47 -4.89
CA GLY A 80 -6.04 9.58 -5.96
C GLY A 80 -5.73 10.34 -7.25
N ARG A 81 -4.73 9.86 -8.01
CA ARG A 81 -4.49 10.33 -9.38
C ARG A 81 -5.37 9.55 -10.35
N ASN A 82 -6.04 10.25 -11.26
CA ASN A 82 -6.92 9.62 -12.24
C ASN A 82 -6.11 8.84 -13.28
N ALA A 83 -6.40 7.54 -13.42
CA ALA A 83 -5.74 6.65 -14.38
C ALA A 83 -6.21 6.82 -15.83
N SER A 84 -7.17 7.72 -16.09
CA SER A 84 -7.87 7.83 -17.38
C SER A 84 -8.58 6.53 -17.80
N LEU A 85 -8.90 5.69 -16.81
CA LEU A 85 -9.63 4.44 -16.93
C LEU A 85 -10.90 4.51 -16.08
N ASP A 86 -12.02 4.21 -16.73
CA ASP A 86 -13.34 4.23 -16.11
C ASP A 86 -13.87 2.82 -15.89
N PHE A 87 -14.44 2.56 -14.72
CA PHE A 87 -15.32 1.41 -14.49
C PHE A 87 -16.73 1.75 -14.94
N GLN A 88 -17.33 0.92 -15.80
CA GLN A 88 -18.71 1.08 -16.21
C GLN A 88 -19.62 0.40 -15.19
N GLY A 89 -20.34 1.20 -14.41
CA GLY A 89 -21.30 0.69 -13.43
C GLY A 89 -22.58 0.17 -14.07
N ASP A 90 -23.38 -0.55 -13.28
CA ASP A 90 -24.62 -1.18 -13.74
C ASP A 90 -25.69 -0.15 -14.15
N ASP A 91 -25.57 1.09 -13.66
CA ASP A 91 -26.43 2.23 -14.02
C ASP A 91 -25.99 2.93 -15.32
N GLY A 92 -25.00 2.39 -16.02
CA GLY A 92 -24.44 2.93 -17.26
C GLY A 92 -23.58 4.19 -17.07
N ARG A 93 -23.34 4.64 -15.82
CA ARG A 93 -22.52 5.83 -15.55
C ARG A 93 -21.07 5.42 -15.26
N PRO A 94 -20.08 5.96 -16.01
CA PRO A 94 -18.69 5.66 -15.77
C PRO A 94 -18.21 6.20 -14.42
N VAL A 95 -17.24 5.52 -13.83
CA VAL A 95 -16.58 5.93 -12.59
C VAL A 95 -15.08 5.87 -12.79
N ALA A 96 -14.44 7.04 -12.70
CA ALA A 96 -13.00 7.15 -12.83
C ALA A 96 -12.29 6.41 -11.69
N LEU A 97 -11.29 5.60 -12.06
CA LEU A 97 -10.46 4.84 -11.14
C LEU A 97 -9.12 5.56 -10.92
N SER A 98 -8.56 5.42 -9.72
CA SER A 98 -7.20 5.93 -9.47
C SER A 98 -6.12 5.02 -10.06
N ASP A 99 -4.92 5.54 -10.31
CA ASP A 99 -3.75 4.76 -10.73
C ASP A 99 -3.53 3.56 -9.80
N GLU A 100 -3.62 3.81 -8.50
CA GLU A 100 -3.44 2.78 -7.50
C GLU A 100 -4.54 1.74 -7.49
N MET A 101 -5.77 2.12 -7.84
CA MET A 101 -6.87 1.17 -8.00
C MET A 101 -6.63 0.24 -9.17
N ILE A 102 -6.18 0.76 -10.31
CA ILE A 102 -5.90 -0.07 -11.49
C ILE A 102 -4.85 -1.13 -11.17
N VAL A 103 -3.79 -0.75 -10.48
CA VAL A 103 -2.75 -1.73 -10.18
C VAL A 103 -3.17 -2.68 -9.05
N VAL A 104 -4.06 -2.29 -8.12
CA VAL A 104 -4.71 -3.26 -7.20
C VAL A 104 -5.52 -4.31 -7.96
N LEU A 105 -6.26 -3.90 -9.00
CA LEU A 105 -7.04 -4.81 -9.82
C LEU A 105 -6.14 -5.74 -10.64
N ASP A 106 -5.05 -5.23 -11.19
CA ASP A 106 -4.08 -6.01 -11.96
C ASP A 106 -3.33 -7.04 -11.08
N GLU A 107 -2.84 -6.62 -9.92
CA GLU A 107 -2.22 -7.53 -8.95
C GLU A 107 -3.24 -8.54 -8.39
N GLY A 108 -4.49 -8.11 -8.16
CA GLY A 108 -5.58 -9.00 -7.77
C GLY A 108 -5.88 -10.05 -8.83
N HIS A 109 -5.79 -9.69 -10.10
CA HIS A 109 -5.90 -10.64 -11.23
C HIS A 109 -4.74 -11.63 -11.25
N ALA A 110 -3.49 -11.18 -11.05
CA ALA A 110 -2.36 -12.09 -10.95
C ALA A 110 -2.50 -13.09 -9.77
N ILE A 111 -3.02 -12.63 -8.62
CA ILE A 111 -3.30 -13.49 -7.46
C ILE A 111 -4.42 -14.49 -7.75
N ALA A 112 -5.51 -14.05 -8.39
CA ALA A 112 -6.62 -14.92 -8.79
C ALA A 112 -6.13 -16.01 -9.74
N GLN A 113 -5.35 -15.65 -10.77
CA GLN A 113 -4.76 -16.60 -11.71
C GLN A 113 -3.85 -17.62 -11.02
N ALA A 114 -3.05 -17.19 -10.04
CA ALA A 114 -2.20 -18.08 -9.25
C ALA A 114 -3.01 -19.08 -8.39
N ALA A 115 -4.25 -18.73 -8.02
CA ALA A 115 -5.19 -19.60 -7.32
C ALA A 115 -6.05 -20.47 -8.26
N GLY A 116 -5.87 -20.37 -9.58
CA GLY A 116 -6.66 -21.08 -10.58
C GLY A 116 -8.01 -20.41 -10.91
N GLU A 117 -8.21 -19.15 -10.47
CA GLU A 117 -9.39 -18.35 -10.77
C GLU A 117 -9.16 -17.49 -12.03
N ILE A 118 -10.22 -17.28 -12.82
CA ILE A 118 -10.16 -16.49 -14.06
C ILE A 118 -10.56 -15.02 -13.80
N TYR A 119 -11.31 -14.77 -12.73
CA TYR A 119 -11.92 -13.46 -12.44
C TYR A 119 -11.41 -12.89 -11.11
N VAL A 120 -11.30 -11.57 -11.03
CA VAL A 120 -10.92 -10.88 -9.79
C VAL A 120 -12.13 -10.74 -8.88
N GLY A 121 -12.17 -11.48 -7.77
CA GLY A 121 -13.09 -11.27 -6.65
C GLY A 121 -12.58 -10.25 -5.62
N THR A 122 -13.38 -9.97 -4.58
CA THR A 122 -12.96 -9.04 -3.52
C THR A 122 -11.80 -9.58 -2.68
N ALA A 123 -11.69 -10.90 -2.49
CA ALA A 123 -10.61 -11.50 -1.71
C ALA A 123 -9.21 -11.39 -2.39
N PRO A 124 -9.04 -11.73 -3.69
CA PRO A 124 -7.79 -11.44 -4.40
C PRO A 124 -7.43 -9.95 -4.43
N ALA A 125 -8.42 -9.07 -4.59
CA ALA A 125 -8.20 -7.62 -4.54
C ALA A 125 -7.72 -7.16 -3.15
N LEU A 126 -8.32 -7.68 -2.07
CA LEU A 126 -7.87 -7.44 -0.70
C LEU A 126 -6.43 -7.94 -0.48
N ALA A 127 -6.10 -9.12 -1.00
CA ALA A 127 -4.75 -9.67 -0.93
C ALA A 127 -3.73 -8.76 -1.65
N ALA A 128 -4.06 -8.22 -2.82
CA ALA A 128 -3.23 -7.25 -3.53
C ALA A 128 -3.02 -5.96 -2.70
N MET A 129 -4.08 -5.42 -2.07
CA MET A 129 -3.96 -4.26 -1.18
C MET A 129 -3.01 -4.51 0.00
N SER A 130 -3.05 -5.72 0.58
CA SER A 130 -2.16 -6.12 1.68
C SER A 130 -0.69 -6.20 1.25
N GLN A 131 -0.42 -6.64 0.01
CA GLN A 131 0.93 -6.66 -0.55
C GLN A 131 1.44 -5.23 -0.84
N ARG A 132 0.57 -4.36 -1.35
CA ARG A 132 0.88 -2.96 -1.70
C ARG A 132 1.14 -2.02 -0.55
N GLY A 133 0.62 -2.34 0.65
CA GLY A 133 1.08 -1.69 1.88
C GLY A 133 2.61 -1.73 2.05
N ARG A 134 3.31 -2.64 1.36
CA ARG A 134 4.78 -2.73 1.34
C ARG A 134 5.47 -2.00 0.16
N LEU A 135 4.75 -1.69 -0.93
CA LEU A 135 5.33 -1.18 -2.19
C LEU A 135 5.27 0.36 -2.33
N HIS A 136 4.39 1.06 -1.61
CA HIS A 136 4.39 2.54 -1.58
C HIS A 136 5.18 3.14 -0.40
N ARG A 137 6.34 2.56 -0.09
CA ARG A 137 7.41 3.27 0.65
C ARG A 137 8.14 4.22 -0.30
N GLY A 138 7.41 5.16 -0.89
CA GLY A 138 7.91 6.23 -1.75
C GLY A 138 7.62 7.59 -1.11
N HIS A 139 8.65 8.19 -0.50
CA HIS A 139 8.80 9.61 -0.11
C HIS A 139 7.87 10.24 0.95
N ALA A 140 6.87 9.55 1.50
CA ALA A 140 6.04 10.07 2.62
C ALA A 140 6.28 9.37 3.97
N ALA A 141 7.38 8.62 4.12
CA ALA A 141 7.69 7.87 5.34
C ALA A 141 8.41 8.66 6.45
N THR A 142 8.62 9.98 6.29
CA THR A 142 9.32 10.78 7.31
C THR A 142 8.37 11.35 8.39
N LEU A 143 7.06 11.11 8.31
CA LEU A 143 6.09 11.67 9.26
C LEU A 143 5.16 10.63 9.94
N TRP A 144 5.45 9.34 9.79
CA TRP A 144 4.78 8.28 10.57
C TRP A 144 5.76 7.53 11.46
N HIS A 145 6.56 8.29 12.22
CA HIS A 145 7.00 7.87 13.54
C HIS A 145 6.03 8.45 14.56
N HIS A 146 4.96 7.73 14.89
CA HIS A 146 4.45 7.83 16.25
C HIS A 146 5.24 6.82 17.10
N PRO A 147 5.91 7.27 18.16
CA PRO A 147 6.59 6.38 19.08
C PRO A 147 5.52 5.64 19.89
N CYS A 148 5.58 4.31 19.88
CA CYS A 148 4.88 3.50 20.87
C CYS A 148 5.39 3.93 22.25
N GLY A 149 4.52 4.58 23.02
CA GLY A 149 4.73 4.83 24.43
C GLY A 149 4.71 3.50 25.17
N HIS A 150 5.87 3.11 25.70
CA HIS A 150 5.97 2.14 26.78
C HIS A 150 6.99 2.68 27.79
N ASP A 151 6.45 3.18 28.90
CA ASP A 151 6.97 3.09 30.25
C ASP A 151 8.49 2.82 30.42
N GLN A 152 9.29 3.86 30.72
CA GLN A 152 10.44 3.76 31.64
C GLN A 152 11.00 5.15 32.06
N PRO A 153 11.55 5.27 33.29
CA PRO A 153 11.61 6.50 34.05
C PRO A 153 12.83 7.39 33.77
N ALA A 154 12.67 8.66 34.18
CA ALA A 154 13.61 9.75 34.04
C ALA A 154 15.04 9.43 34.51
N GLY A 155 16.01 9.64 33.63
CA GLY A 155 17.41 9.74 34.04
C GLY A 155 18.44 9.42 32.97
N ARG A 156 18.57 10.24 31.91
CA ARG A 156 19.85 10.52 31.22
C ARG A 156 19.68 11.49 30.04
N CYS A 157 19.57 12.78 30.34
CA CYS A 157 19.94 13.81 29.38
C CYS A 157 21.45 14.07 29.51
N GLY A 158 22.25 13.31 28.76
CA GLY A 158 23.68 13.54 28.63
C GLY A 158 23.96 14.65 27.61
N ARG A 159 24.41 15.80 28.11
CA ARG A 159 24.93 16.93 27.33
C ARG A 159 26.14 16.48 26.49
N GLY A 160 26.14 16.75 25.19
CA GLY A 160 27.36 16.78 24.39
C GLY A 160 28.12 18.09 24.63
N PRO A 161 29.46 18.07 24.80
CA PRO A 161 30.25 19.27 25.04
C PRO A 161 30.58 20.00 23.73
N PRO A 162 30.89 21.31 23.77
CA PRO A 162 31.35 22.07 22.62
C PRO A 162 32.83 21.75 22.35
N ARG A 163 33.25 21.80 21.09
CA ARG A 163 34.67 21.82 20.72
C ARG A 163 34.96 22.97 19.77
N ASP A 164 35.65 23.95 20.34
CA ASP A 164 36.43 24.98 19.68
C ASP A 164 37.44 24.42 18.67
N GLN A 165 37.69 25.18 17.60
CA GLN A 165 38.89 25.08 16.76
C GLN A 165 40.10 25.69 17.51
N PRO A 166 41.35 25.36 17.16
CA PRO A 166 42.02 26.03 16.03
C PRO A 166 42.93 25.10 15.19
N GLY A 167 43.33 25.59 14.03
CA GLY A 167 43.98 24.82 12.96
C GLY A 167 45.48 24.58 13.08
N LEU A 168 46.03 23.92 12.05
CA LEU A 168 47.30 24.18 11.36
C LEU A 168 47.67 22.99 10.45
N GLY A 169 48.19 23.30 9.26
CA GLY A 169 49.16 22.45 8.57
C GLY A 169 48.66 21.64 7.38
N GLY A 170 48.64 22.26 6.21
CA GLY A 170 48.74 21.55 4.94
C GLY A 170 50.21 21.34 4.55
N ALA A 171 50.56 20.14 4.06
CA ALA A 171 51.69 19.87 3.17
C ALA A 171 51.73 18.39 2.74
N GLY A 172 52.04 18.15 1.46
CA GLY A 172 52.69 16.93 0.95
C GLY A 172 51.76 15.80 0.50
N GLN A 173 51.36 15.71 -0.77
CA GLN A 173 52.07 15.12 -1.91
C GLN A 173 52.21 13.58 -1.92
N SER A 174 51.70 13.02 -3.03
CA SER A 174 52.23 11.89 -3.81
C SER A 174 51.96 10.46 -3.36
N GLY A 175 51.45 9.65 -4.30
CA GLY A 175 51.83 8.24 -4.39
C GLY A 175 50.70 7.24 -4.65
N ARG A 176 50.39 7.02 -5.93
CA ARG A 176 50.15 5.71 -6.59
C ARG A 176 49.63 4.53 -5.74
N ALA A 177 48.51 3.94 -6.16
CA ALA A 177 48.49 2.68 -6.92
C ALA A 177 47.10 2.04 -6.80
N GLY A 178 46.45 1.84 -7.95
CA GLY A 178 45.27 1.00 -8.05
C GLY A 178 45.65 -0.47 -7.88
N ALA A 179 44.82 -1.22 -7.16
CA ALA A 179 44.73 -2.65 -7.27
C ALA A 179 43.27 -3.05 -6.97
N CYS A 180 42.55 -3.37 -8.03
CA CYS A 180 41.30 -4.14 -7.96
C CYS A 180 41.65 -5.58 -7.56
N LEU A 181 41.06 -6.10 -6.48
CA LEU A 181 40.97 -7.54 -6.28
C LEU A 181 39.62 -7.91 -5.67
N SER A 182 38.73 -8.39 -6.54
CA SER A 182 37.70 -9.38 -6.19
C SER A 182 38.34 -10.76 -6.08
N PRO A 183 37.75 -11.68 -5.29
CA PRO A 183 37.80 -13.10 -5.62
C PRO A 183 36.42 -13.58 -6.09
N ARG A 184 36.38 -14.05 -7.34
CA ARG A 184 35.32 -14.88 -7.91
C ARG A 184 35.36 -16.27 -7.25
N GLY A 185 34.19 -16.81 -6.95
CA GLY A 185 34.03 -18.22 -6.58
C GLY A 185 34.33 -19.17 -7.75
N PRO A 186 34.67 -20.44 -7.47
CA PRO A 186 34.93 -21.42 -8.51
C PRO A 186 33.64 -22.08 -9.00
N ALA A 187 33.53 -22.21 -10.32
CA ALA A 187 32.62 -23.11 -11.00
C ALA A 187 33.32 -24.45 -11.27
N ALA A 188 32.56 -25.53 -11.05
CA ALA A 188 32.53 -26.82 -11.76
C ALA A 188 33.82 -27.65 -11.95
N THR A 189 33.70 -28.98 -11.78
CA THR A 189 34.04 -30.00 -12.81
C THR A 189 33.51 -31.38 -12.37
N CYS A 190 32.88 -32.08 -13.34
CA CYS A 190 32.57 -33.51 -13.52
C CYS A 190 32.25 -34.43 -12.33
#